data_AF-A0A1V3WF45-F1
#
_entry.id   AF-A0A1V3WF45-F1
#
_cell.length_a   1.000
_cell.length_b   1.000
_cell.length_c   1.000
_cell.angle_alpha   90.00
_cell.angle_beta   90.00
_cell.angle_gamma   90.00
#
_symmetry.space_group_name_H-M   'P 1'
#
loop_
_entity.id
_entity.type
_entity.pdbx_description
1 polymer ?
#
loop_
_entity_poly.entity_id
_entity_poly.type
_entity_poly.pdbx_seq_one_letter_code
_entity_poly.pdbx_strand_id
1 'polypeptide(L)'
;MSSPPGGRIEELLERCGRFFTPGKFSDDLRTVTRQGGRDGDVFYRDRWSHDKVVRSTHGVNCTGSCSWKIYVKDGIITWENQETDYPSVGPTAPNTNRVVVRVVPRSRGTPIRRRGCVTRMPGACWSKCTGKPRRA
;
A
#
# COMPACT_ATOMS: atom_id res chain seq x y z
N MET A 1 -14.11 39.07 13.18
CA MET A 1 -12.78 38.53 12.80
C MET A 1 -11.85 38.82 13.97
N SER A 2 -11.50 37.81 14.77
CA SER A 2 -10.63 37.99 15.95
C SER A 2 -9.22 38.36 15.51
N SER A 3 -8.59 39.31 16.19
CA SER A 3 -7.17 39.59 15.99
C SER A 3 -6.36 38.31 16.22
N PRO A 4 -5.39 37.97 15.34
CA PRO A 4 -4.50 36.86 15.59
C PRO A 4 -3.71 37.11 16.89
N PRO A 5 -3.38 36.06 17.66
CA PRO A 5 -2.57 36.20 18.87
C PRO A 5 -1.13 36.54 18.47
N GLY A 6 -0.77 37.82 18.49
CA GLY A 6 0.56 38.33 18.15
C GLY A 6 0.58 39.84 18.03
N GLY A 7 1.73 40.47 18.31
CA GLY A 7 1.92 41.90 18.10
C GLY A 7 2.08 42.25 16.62
N ARG A 8 2.25 43.54 16.33
CA ARG A 8 2.43 44.06 14.96
C ARG A 8 3.69 43.51 14.26
N ILE A 9 4.70 43.13 15.04
CA ILE A 9 5.96 42.55 14.53
C ILE A 9 5.71 41.11 14.10
N GLU A 10 5.02 40.29 14.91
CA GLU A 10 4.65 38.93 14.52
C GLU A 10 3.84 38.90 13.22
N GLU A 11 2.83 39.76 13.07
CA GLU A 11 2.03 39.84 11.83
C GLU A 11 2.89 40.17 10.61
N LEU A 12 3.86 41.08 10.78
CA LEU A 12 4.76 41.48 9.71
C LEU A 12 5.67 40.32 9.30
N LEU A 13 6.22 39.58 10.27
CA LEU A 13 7.08 38.42 10.02
C LEU A 13 6.33 37.30 9.30
N GLU A 14 5.10 36.99 9.72
CA GLU A 14 4.25 35.99 9.05
C GLU A 14 3.98 36.37 7.59
N ARG A 15 3.66 37.63 7.32
CA ARG A 15 3.43 38.14 5.95
C ARG A 15 4.70 38.17 5.11
N CYS A 16 5.84 38.49 5.71
CA CYS A 16 7.12 38.56 5.00
C CYS A 16 7.67 37.18 4.60
N GLY A 17 7.34 36.12 5.35
CA GLY A 17 7.80 34.75 5.06
C GLY A 17 7.49 34.26 3.63
N ARG A 18 6.41 34.77 3.02
CA ARG A 18 6.00 34.41 1.65
C ARG A 18 6.99 34.83 0.57
N PHE A 19 7.83 35.83 0.83
CA PHE A 19 8.83 36.30 -0.15
C PHE A 19 10.07 35.43 -0.20
N PHE A 20 10.33 34.64 0.84
CA PHE A 20 11.53 33.80 0.96
C PHE A 20 11.26 32.32 0.67
N THR A 21 9.99 31.91 0.57
CA THR A 21 9.60 30.52 0.36
C THR A 21 8.81 30.38 -0.95
N PRO A 22 9.28 29.59 -1.92
CA PRO A 22 8.55 29.36 -3.17
C PRO A 22 7.23 28.60 -2.94
N GLY A 23 6.16 29.05 -3.59
CA GLY A 23 4.86 28.39 -3.60
C GLY A 23 3.68 29.36 -3.61
N LYS A 24 2.47 28.83 -3.76
CA LYS A 24 1.22 29.58 -3.62
C LYS A 24 0.74 29.50 -2.18
N PHE A 25 0.64 30.65 -1.52
CA PHE A 25 0.15 30.78 -0.15
C PHE A 25 -1.38 30.89 -0.13
N SER A 26 -2.01 30.37 0.92
CA SER A 26 -3.42 30.65 1.23
C SER A 26 -3.60 32.07 1.77
N ASP A 27 -4.82 32.60 1.70
CA ASP A 27 -5.15 33.96 2.15
C ASP A 27 -4.90 34.17 3.65
N ASP A 28 -5.04 33.09 4.44
CA ASP A 28 -4.75 33.05 5.88
C ASP A 28 -3.29 32.71 6.22
N LEU A 29 -2.44 32.54 5.19
CA LEU A 29 -1.00 32.22 5.29
C LEU A 29 -0.68 30.88 6.00
N ARG A 30 -1.65 29.98 6.18
CA ARG A 30 -1.45 28.68 6.86
C ARG A 30 -1.01 27.53 5.96
N THR A 31 -1.19 27.67 4.65
CA THR A 31 -0.88 26.60 3.69
C THR A 31 -0.01 27.13 2.56
N VAL A 32 0.96 26.30 2.14
CA VAL A 32 1.77 26.54 0.94
C VAL A 32 1.58 25.38 -0.03
N THR A 33 1.06 25.67 -1.21
CA THR A 33 0.91 24.69 -2.28
C THR A 33 2.03 24.86 -3.29
N ARG A 34 2.67 23.74 -3.65
CA ARG A 34 3.74 23.70 -4.66
C ARG A 34 3.34 22.82 -5.83
N GLN A 35 3.78 23.18 -7.02
CA GLN A 35 3.66 22.38 -8.23
C GLN A 35 5.00 21.68 -8.51
N GLY A 36 4.97 20.42 -8.93
CA GLY A 36 6.17 19.63 -9.22
C GLY A 36 6.84 19.01 -7.98
N GLY A 37 8.09 18.56 -8.16
CA GLY A 37 8.92 17.96 -7.09
C GLY A 37 8.49 16.55 -6.66
N ARG A 38 7.73 15.82 -7.50
CA ARG A 38 7.20 14.48 -7.19
C ARG A 38 7.96 13.34 -7.87
N ASP A 39 9.15 13.61 -8.39
CA ASP A 39 9.97 12.60 -9.08
C ASP A 39 10.34 11.43 -8.16
N GLY A 40 10.47 11.70 -6.85
CA GLY A 40 10.67 10.67 -5.83
C GLY A 40 9.53 9.65 -5.71
N ASP A 41 8.30 10.01 -6.11
CA ASP A 41 7.15 9.10 -6.08
C ASP A 41 7.30 7.95 -7.09
N VAL A 42 8.11 8.13 -8.15
CA VAL A 42 8.33 7.12 -9.20
C VAL A 42 8.83 5.81 -8.58
N PHE A 43 9.68 5.90 -7.54
CA PHE A 43 10.15 4.72 -6.81
C PHE A 43 8.99 3.87 -6.25
N TYR A 44 8.00 4.50 -5.62
CA TYR A 44 6.85 3.78 -5.06
C TYR A 44 5.86 3.32 -6.13
N ARG A 45 5.67 4.11 -7.20
CA ARG A 45 4.84 3.71 -8.35
C ARG A 45 5.41 2.47 -9.03
N ASP A 46 6.72 2.43 -9.24
CA ASP A 46 7.38 1.25 -9.78
C ASP A 46 7.33 0.07 -8.80
N ARG A 47 7.56 0.28 -7.51
CA ARG A 47 7.44 -0.81 -6.52
C ARG A 47 6.05 -1.47 -6.51
N TRP A 48 5.00 -0.73 -6.82
CA TRP A 48 3.61 -1.22 -6.88
C TRP A 48 3.20 -1.76 -8.27
N SER A 49 3.95 -1.43 -9.32
CA SER A 49 3.73 -1.98 -10.66
C SER A 49 4.00 -3.48 -10.70
N HIS A 50 3.39 -4.16 -11.67
CA HIS A 50 3.49 -5.60 -11.85
C HIS A 50 3.21 -5.94 -13.32
N ASP A 51 3.71 -7.08 -13.77
CA ASP A 51 3.58 -7.53 -15.16
C ASP A 51 2.21 -8.15 -15.40
N LYS A 52 1.74 -8.94 -14.43
CA LYS A 52 0.45 -9.64 -14.49
C LYS A 52 -0.08 -10.00 -13.11
N VAL A 53 -1.38 -10.29 -13.10
CA VAL A 53 -2.11 -10.83 -11.95
C VAL A 53 -2.65 -12.20 -12.32
N VAL A 54 -2.46 -13.18 -11.45
CA VAL A 54 -2.97 -14.55 -11.61
C VAL A 54 -3.85 -14.90 -10.43
N ARG A 55 -4.98 -15.58 -10.66
CA ARG A 55 -5.86 -16.05 -9.59
C ARG A 55 -5.33 -17.35 -8.99
N SER A 56 -5.27 -17.43 -7.67
CA SER A 56 -4.90 -18.67 -6.95
C SER A 56 -5.54 -18.76 -5.57
N THR A 57 -5.20 -19.82 -4.82
CA THR A 57 -5.65 -20.06 -3.43
C THR A 57 -4.54 -20.70 -2.59
N HIS A 58 -4.66 -20.66 -1.26
CA HIS A 58 -3.76 -21.37 -0.36
C HIS A 58 -4.27 -22.79 -0.10
N GLY A 59 -3.48 -23.79 -0.49
CA GLY A 59 -3.77 -25.22 -0.26
C GLY A 59 -3.42 -25.68 1.15
N VAL A 60 -3.93 -24.99 2.17
CA VAL A 60 -3.68 -25.23 3.59
C VAL A 60 -4.98 -25.52 4.32
N ASN A 61 -4.92 -26.31 5.40
CA ASN A 61 -6.08 -26.68 6.21
C ASN A 61 -6.55 -25.52 7.11
N CYS A 62 -7.07 -24.44 6.52
CA CYS A 62 -7.49 -23.23 7.23
C CYS A 62 -8.97 -22.88 7.07
N THR A 63 -9.76 -23.75 6.42
CA THR A 63 -11.21 -23.59 6.11
C THR A 63 -11.60 -22.33 5.33
N GLY A 64 -10.69 -21.39 5.08
CA GLY A 64 -11.01 -20.11 4.45
C GLY A 64 -11.32 -20.22 2.96
N SER A 65 -10.65 -21.12 2.23
CA SER A 65 -10.79 -21.27 0.77
C SER A 65 -10.67 -19.93 0.00
N CYS A 66 -9.90 -19.00 0.54
CA CYS A 66 -9.82 -17.64 0.03
C CYS A 66 -9.17 -17.60 -1.35
N SER A 67 -9.72 -16.77 -2.22
CA SER A 67 -9.22 -16.48 -3.55
C SER A 67 -8.32 -15.26 -3.50
N TRP A 68 -7.21 -15.32 -4.22
CA TRP A 68 -6.15 -14.32 -4.17
C TRP A 68 -5.73 -13.86 -5.56
N LYS A 69 -5.43 -12.56 -5.65
CA LYS A 69 -4.67 -11.95 -6.73
C LYS A 69 -3.18 -12.13 -6.43
N ILE A 70 -2.52 -12.92 -7.26
CA ILE A 70 -1.08 -13.14 -7.19
C ILE A 70 -0.39 -12.19 -8.16
N TYR A 71 0.43 -11.27 -7.63
CA TYR A 71 1.14 -10.27 -8.42
C TYR A 71 2.53 -10.78 -8.79
N VAL A 72 2.81 -10.75 -10.10
CA VAL A 72 4.11 -11.14 -10.67
C VAL A 72 4.81 -9.90 -11.20
N LYS A 73 6.08 -9.72 -10.85
CA LYS A 73 6.95 -8.68 -11.39
C LYS A 73 8.31 -9.28 -11.71
N ASP A 74 8.87 -8.96 -12.87
CA ASP A 74 10.14 -9.48 -13.37
C ASP A 74 10.18 -11.03 -13.37
N GLY A 75 9.04 -11.65 -13.68
CA GLY A 75 8.89 -13.10 -13.70
C GLY A 75 8.89 -13.79 -12.33
N ILE A 76 9.01 -13.05 -11.22
CA ILE A 76 8.94 -13.57 -9.85
C ILE A 76 7.65 -13.15 -9.17
N ILE A 77 7.20 -13.96 -8.21
CA ILE A 77 6.01 -13.63 -7.44
C ILE A 77 6.38 -12.73 -6.27
N THR A 78 5.71 -11.58 -6.14
CA THR A 78 6.16 -10.49 -5.26
C THR A 78 5.23 -10.20 -4.09
N TRP A 79 3.91 -10.26 -4.28
CA TRP A 79 2.92 -10.16 -3.20
C TRP A 79 1.55 -10.71 -3.64
N GLU A 80 0.61 -10.78 -2.72
CA GLU A 80 -0.77 -11.18 -2.96
C GLU A 80 -1.76 -10.22 -2.28
N ASN A 81 -2.94 -10.02 -2.88
CA ASN A 81 -4.08 -9.35 -2.25
C ASN A 81 -5.31 -10.26 -2.36
N GLN A 82 -6.27 -10.13 -1.43
CA GLN A 82 -7.52 -10.86 -1.57
C GLN A 82 -8.26 -10.44 -2.84
N GLU A 83 -8.83 -11.44 -3.50
CA GLU A 83 -9.77 -11.22 -4.57
C GLU A 83 -11.14 -10.83 -4.01
N THR A 84 -11.85 -9.95 -4.72
CA THR A 84 -13.09 -9.33 -4.23
C THR A 84 -14.25 -9.47 -5.21
N ASP A 85 -14.23 -10.51 -6.03
CA ASP A 85 -15.22 -10.76 -7.08
C ASP A 85 -16.08 -12.01 -6.80
N TYR A 86 -16.15 -12.46 -5.55
CA TYR A 86 -17.07 -13.55 -5.22
C TYR A 86 -18.52 -13.17 -5.59
N PRO A 87 -19.32 -14.13 -6.11
CA PRO A 87 -20.72 -13.89 -6.38
C PRO A 87 -21.46 -13.34 -5.15
N SER A 88 -22.35 -12.38 -5.39
CA SER A 88 -23.16 -11.78 -4.32
C SER A 88 -24.05 -12.83 -3.65
N VAL A 89 -24.18 -12.77 -2.33
CA VAL A 89 -25.10 -13.62 -1.55
C VAL A 89 -26.51 -13.02 -1.46
N GLY A 90 -26.76 -11.92 -2.16
CA GLY A 90 -28.02 -11.17 -2.16
C GLY A 90 -27.95 -9.87 -1.36
N PRO A 91 -28.97 -8.99 -1.49
CA PRO A 91 -28.94 -7.64 -0.91
C PRO A 91 -29.14 -7.61 0.61
N THR A 92 -29.65 -8.68 1.22
CA THR A 92 -30.02 -8.74 2.64
C THR A 92 -28.86 -9.16 3.55
N ALA A 93 -27.73 -9.59 3.00
CA ALA A 93 -26.59 -10.10 3.74
C ALA A 93 -25.27 -9.48 3.26
N PRO A 94 -24.28 -9.33 4.15
CA PRO A 94 -22.95 -8.89 3.74
C PRO A 94 -22.26 -9.95 2.89
N ASN A 95 -21.56 -9.50 1.84
CA ASN A 95 -20.80 -10.37 0.96
C ASN A 95 -19.62 -11.05 1.67
N THR A 96 -19.15 -12.16 1.09
CA THR A 96 -17.97 -12.90 1.54
C THR A 96 -16.65 -12.20 1.21
N ASN A 97 -16.67 -11.25 0.26
CA ASN A 97 -15.55 -10.35 -0.05
C ASN A 97 -15.15 -9.54 1.20
N ARG A 98 -14.17 -10.03 1.95
CA ARG A 98 -13.61 -9.35 3.12
C ARG A 98 -12.12 -9.14 2.90
N VAL A 99 -11.73 -7.89 2.66
CA VAL A 99 -10.32 -7.47 2.64
C VAL A 99 -9.92 -7.10 4.05
N VAL A 100 -9.05 -7.89 4.67
CA VAL A 100 -8.48 -7.58 5.99
C VAL A 100 -7.07 -7.05 5.77
N VAL A 101 -6.90 -5.73 5.93
CA VAL A 101 -5.58 -5.10 5.91
C VAL A 101 -4.98 -5.21 7.31
N ARG A 102 -4.05 -6.15 7.50
CA ARG A 102 -3.29 -6.21 8.76
C ARG A 102 -2.12 -5.24 8.69
N VAL A 103 -2.23 -4.12 9.39
CA VAL A 103 -1.08 -3.24 9.66
C VAL A 103 -0.19 -3.95 10.66
N VAL A 104 0.88 -4.59 10.18
CA VAL A 104 1.91 -5.17 11.06
C VAL A 104 2.85 -4.04 11.48
N PRO A 105 2.93 -3.67 12.77
CA PRO A 105 3.89 -2.68 13.21
C PRO A 105 5.31 -3.20 12.95
N ARG A 106 6.13 -2.36 12.31
CA ARG A 106 7.53 -2.68 12.01
C ARG A 106 8.30 -2.70 13.34
N SER A 107 8.66 -3.90 13.83
CA SER A 107 9.67 -3.99 14.87
C SER A 107 11.00 -3.49 14.28
N ARG A 108 11.59 -2.48 14.93
CA ARG A 108 12.93 -1.99 14.56
C ARG A 108 13.91 -3.14 14.83
N GLY A 109 14.71 -3.52 13.82
CA GLY A 109 15.96 -4.25 14.07
C GLY A 109 16.13 -5.64 13.47
N THR A 110 15.18 -6.23 12.73
CA THR A 110 15.45 -7.51 12.05
C THR A 110 16.05 -7.28 10.66
N PRO A 111 17.31 -7.67 10.39
CA PRO A 111 17.87 -7.57 9.05
C PRO A 111 17.16 -8.55 8.12
N ILE A 112 16.79 -8.09 6.92
CA ILE A 112 16.35 -8.96 5.82
C ILE A 112 17.60 -9.73 5.36
N ARG A 113 17.84 -10.92 5.94
CA ARG A 113 18.88 -11.82 5.44
C ARG A 113 18.50 -12.27 4.03
N ARG A 114 19.21 -11.76 3.02
CA ARG A 114 19.28 -12.37 1.68
C ARG A 114 20.03 -13.70 1.81
N ARG A 115 19.32 -14.77 2.17
CA ARG A 115 19.78 -16.14 1.91
C ARG A 115 18.74 -16.81 1.03
N GLY A 116 19.24 -17.45 -0.03
CA GLY A 116 18.47 -17.99 -1.14
C GLY A 116 17.24 -18.77 -0.68
N CYS A 117 16.16 -18.64 -1.45
CA CYS A 117 14.95 -19.45 -1.43
C CYS A 117 14.71 -20.22 -0.11
N VAL A 118 14.31 -19.52 0.94
CA VAL A 118 13.68 -20.15 2.11
C VAL A 118 12.27 -19.62 2.20
N THR A 119 11.32 -20.46 1.80
CA THR A 119 9.92 -20.38 2.19
C THR A 119 9.81 -20.45 3.72
N ARG A 120 10.02 -19.31 4.40
CA ARG A 120 9.59 -19.11 5.78
C ARG A 120 9.52 -17.62 6.12
N MET A 121 8.62 -16.91 5.45
CA MET A 121 7.95 -15.79 6.11
C MET A 121 6.84 -16.38 6.98
N PRO A 122 6.79 -16.09 8.30
CA PRO A 122 5.64 -16.45 9.11
C PRO A 122 4.46 -15.59 8.64
N GLY A 123 3.62 -16.13 7.76
CA GLY A 123 2.40 -15.49 7.31
C GLY A 123 2.07 -15.62 5.81
N ALA A 124 3.01 -16.03 4.96
CA ALA A 124 2.75 -16.25 3.53
C ALA A 124 2.96 -17.73 3.20
N CYS A 125 1.90 -18.52 3.31
CA CYS A 125 1.88 -19.94 2.97
C CYS A 125 1.82 -20.09 1.45
N TRP A 126 2.97 -19.97 0.78
CA TRP A 126 3.10 -20.34 -0.63
C TRP A 126 3.09 -21.87 -0.74
N SER A 127 1.89 -22.46 -0.74
CA SER A 127 1.73 -23.88 -1.09
C SER A 127 2.18 -24.08 -2.53
N LYS A 128 3.18 -24.95 -2.69
CA LYS A 128 3.86 -25.33 -3.93
C LYS A 128 2.91 -25.48 -5.12
N CYS A 129 3.12 -24.69 -6.16
CA CYS A 129 2.74 -25.05 -7.53
C CYS A 129 3.69 -26.14 -8.05
N THR A 130 3.69 -27.33 -7.44
CA THR A 130 4.23 -28.52 -8.12
C THR A 130 3.07 -29.14 -8.88
N GLY A 131 3.10 -29.02 -10.21
CA GLY A 131 2.11 -29.61 -11.10
C GLY A 131 1.85 -31.07 -10.75
N LYS A 132 0.60 -31.40 -10.42
CA LYS A 132 0.14 -32.78 -10.45
C LYS A 132 0.24 -33.23 -11.92
N PRO A 133 0.93 -34.33 -12.25
CA PRO A 133 0.88 -34.85 -13.62
C PRO A 133 -0.58 -35.18 -13.94
N ARG A 134 -1.06 -34.70 -15.10
CA ARG A 134 -2.32 -35.15 -15.67
C ARG A 134 -2.18 -36.67 -15.87
N ARG A 135 -3.04 -37.44 -15.22
CA ARG A 135 -3.22 -38.85 -15.62
C ARG A 135 -3.81 -38.81 -17.03
N ALA A 136 -3.18 -39.55 -17.93
CA ALA A 136 -3.73 -39.90 -19.25
C ALA A 136 -5.06 -40.64 -19.09
#